data_AF-A0A7X0FPN2-F1
#
_entry.id   AF-A0A7X0FPN2-F1
#
_cell.length_a   1.000
_cell.length_b   1.000
_cell.length_c   1.000
_cell.angle_alpha   90.00
_cell.angle_beta   90.00
_cell.angle_gamma   90.00
#
_symmetry.space_group_name_H-M   'P 1'
#
loop_
_entity.id
_entity.type
_entity.pdbx_description
1 polymer ?
#
loop_
_entity_poly.entity_id
_entity_poly.type
_entity_poly.pdbx_seq_one_letter_code
_entity_poly.pdbx_strand_id
1 'polypeptide(L)'
;MDDDDLAELDELRRRAYGPGADIAADATARDRLAELEQRAHQARHSSITTSDPSDARPPARAEEPPVVPAPAPVPSLSTGAADDHPAPADAAVDARRPRTLLLVGVAVVALALAFATGLRPNLTEDGPSAADPMPTAAALASARVLDRIPVTGSLGNSLLVEVVDEWPTLPITGEIDWASSLGDHFGWELWLYGADAPGARVHCLLLERHGNVRYSCAPVANAARGSLHLELPIEEVAVARRLLGVDRLDFQWRADGVVIVTAIADR
;
A
#
# COMPACT_ATOMS: atom_id res chain seq x y z
N MET A 1 -1.27 -25.91 19.91
CA MET A 1 -2.72 -25.85 19.63
C MET A 1 -3.08 -27.20 19.07
N ASP A 2 -4.08 -27.85 19.64
CA ASP A 2 -4.51 -29.19 19.22
C ASP A 2 -5.57 -29.10 18.10
N ASP A 3 -5.94 -30.26 17.55
CA ASP A 3 -6.89 -30.35 16.44
C ASP A 3 -8.31 -29.93 16.86
N ASP A 4 -8.67 -30.13 18.12
CA ASP A 4 -9.97 -29.75 18.68
C ASP A 4 -10.10 -28.22 18.77
N ASP A 5 -9.08 -27.52 19.27
CA ASP A 5 -9.02 -26.05 19.27
C ASP A 5 -9.11 -25.49 17.84
N LEU A 6 -8.50 -26.15 16.85
CA LEU A 6 -8.54 -25.71 15.45
C LEU A 6 -9.94 -25.86 14.85
N ALA A 7 -10.63 -26.96 15.13
CA ALA A 7 -11.99 -27.19 14.69
C ALA A 7 -12.97 -26.20 15.35
N GLU A 8 -12.81 -25.94 16.65
CA GLU A 8 -13.61 -24.93 17.37
C GLU A 8 -13.40 -23.52 16.80
N LEU A 9 -12.14 -23.15 16.51
CA LEU A 9 -11.82 -21.86 15.89
C LEU A 9 -12.44 -21.71 14.50
N ASP A 10 -12.43 -22.75 13.66
CA ASP A 10 -13.05 -22.70 12.33
C ASP A 10 -14.57 -22.51 12.42
N GLU A 11 -15.24 -23.23 13.33
CA GLU A 11 -16.68 -23.08 13.56
C GLU A 11 -17.03 -21.66 14.01
N LEU A 12 -16.32 -21.12 14.99
CA LEU A 12 -16.55 -19.77 15.50
C LEU A 12 -16.29 -18.70 14.43
N ARG A 13 -15.26 -18.87 13.60
CA ARG A 13 -15.01 -17.99 12.44
C ARG A 13 -16.13 -18.05 11.40
N ARG A 14 -16.69 -19.24 11.16
CA ARG A 14 -17.83 -19.39 10.26
C ARG A 14 -19.07 -18.70 10.80
N ARG A 15 -19.32 -18.78 12.11
CA ARG A 15 -20.41 -18.05 12.78
C ARG A 15 -20.17 -16.54 12.84
N ALA A 16 -18.93 -16.09 12.86
CA ALA A 16 -18.57 -14.68 12.90
C ALA A 16 -18.57 -14.00 11.54
N TYR A 17 -18.03 -14.68 10.52
CA TYR A 17 -17.70 -14.08 9.22
C TYR A 17 -18.36 -14.81 8.04
N GLY A 18 -19.07 -15.92 8.29
CA GLY A 18 -19.70 -16.72 7.25
C GLY A 18 -21.13 -16.26 6.89
N PRO A 19 -21.73 -16.87 5.86
CA PRO A 19 -23.12 -16.65 5.50
C PRO A 19 -24.05 -17.03 6.66
N GLY A 20 -24.90 -16.09 7.09
CA GLY A 20 -25.77 -16.29 8.25
C GLY A 20 -25.08 -16.05 9.59
N ALA A 21 -24.03 -15.23 9.62
CA ALA A 21 -23.31 -14.88 10.84
C ALA A 21 -24.25 -14.47 11.98
N ASP A 22 -24.17 -15.19 13.09
CA ASP A 22 -25.04 -15.06 14.26
C ASP A 22 -24.26 -14.74 15.55
N ILE A 23 -22.92 -14.74 15.49
CA ILE A 23 -22.07 -14.62 16.69
C ILE A 23 -22.28 -13.30 17.46
N ALA A 24 -22.77 -12.26 16.79
CA ALA A 24 -22.98 -10.95 17.41
C ALA A 24 -23.94 -11.01 18.61
N ALA A 25 -24.91 -11.92 18.60
CA ALA A 25 -25.86 -12.13 19.68
C ALA A 25 -25.32 -13.00 20.83
N ASP A 26 -24.16 -13.62 20.66
CA ASP A 26 -23.56 -14.59 21.60
C ASP A 26 -22.23 -14.05 22.14
N ALA A 27 -22.30 -13.36 23.29
CA ALA A 27 -21.12 -12.74 23.91
C ALA A 27 -20.04 -13.79 24.29
N THR A 28 -20.47 -14.94 24.81
CA THR A 28 -19.56 -16.03 25.20
C THR A 28 -18.81 -16.58 24.01
N ALA A 29 -19.48 -16.77 22.87
CA ALA A 29 -18.83 -17.24 21.64
C ALA A 29 -17.81 -16.23 21.10
N ARG A 30 -18.07 -14.92 21.22
CA ARG A 30 -17.11 -13.87 20.83
C ARG A 30 -15.87 -13.87 21.71
N ASP A 31 -16.04 -13.99 23.02
CA ASP A 31 -14.91 -14.06 23.96
C ASP A 31 -14.05 -15.31 23.69
N ARG A 32 -14.71 -16.45 23.41
CA ARG A 32 -14.04 -17.70 23.07
C ARG A 32 -13.28 -17.62 21.73
N LEU A 33 -13.87 -16.96 20.73
CA LEU A 33 -13.21 -16.71 19.43
C LEU A 33 -11.94 -15.88 19.63
N ALA A 34 -12.03 -14.77 20.39
CA ALA A 34 -10.88 -13.91 20.65
C ALA A 34 -9.73 -14.66 21.36
N GLU A 35 -10.06 -15.50 22.35
CA GLU A 35 -9.07 -16.34 23.05
C GLU A 35 -8.35 -17.31 22.09
N LEU A 36 -9.13 -18.01 21.25
CA LEU A 36 -8.58 -18.97 20.28
C LEU A 36 -7.73 -18.29 19.20
N GLU A 37 -8.14 -17.12 18.70
CA GLU A 37 -7.36 -16.35 17.74
C GLU A 37 -6.03 -15.87 18.34
N GLN A 38 -6.04 -15.42 19.59
CA GLN A 38 -4.82 -15.03 20.30
C GLN A 38 -3.85 -16.21 20.47
N ARG A 39 -4.36 -17.40 20.88
CA ARG A 39 -3.54 -18.62 21.00
C ARG A 39 -2.97 -19.06 19.65
N ALA A 40 -3.77 -19.00 18.58
CA ALA A 40 -3.33 -19.31 17.23
C ALA A 40 -2.23 -18.34 16.76
N HIS A 41 -2.36 -17.05 17.05
CA HIS A 41 -1.31 -16.05 16.78
C HIS A 41 -0.01 -16.37 17.53
N GLN A 42 -0.08 -16.66 18.83
CA GLN A 42 1.10 -17.01 19.63
C GLN A 42 1.81 -18.26 19.09
N ALA A 43 1.07 -19.31 18.73
CA ALA A 43 1.63 -20.53 18.17
C ALA A 43 2.45 -20.28 16.88
N ARG A 44 1.97 -19.38 16.00
CA ARG A 44 2.69 -18.97 14.79
C ARG A 44 3.99 -18.23 15.11
N HIS A 45 3.95 -17.31 16.07
CA HIS A 45 5.15 -16.57 16.50
C HIS A 45 6.20 -17.47 17.16
N SER A 46 5.79 -18.45 17.97
CA SER A 46 6.73 -19.41 18.57
C SER A 46 7.41 -20.29 17.52
N SER A 47 6.68 -20.70 16.47
CA SER A 47 7.20 -21.57 15.40
C SER A 47 8.31 -20.89 14.59
N ILE A 48 8.26 -19.57 14.44
CA ILE A 48 9.27 -18.77 13.74
C ILE A 48 10.57 -18.70 14.55
N THR A 49 10.50 -18.67 15.88
CA THR A 49 11.68 -18.46 16.75
C THR A 49 12.47 -19.76 16.99
N THR A 50 11.85 -20.93 16.81
CA THR A 50 12.47 -22.25 17.03
C THR A 50 13.02 -22.87 15.74
N SER A 51 12.99 -22.15 14.62
CA SER A 51 13.74 -22.57 13.42
C SER A 51 15.23 -22.40 13.69
N ASP A 52 15.84 -23.45 14.24
CA ASP A 52 17.27 -23.59 14.46
C ASP A 52 18.03 -23.26 13.16
N PRO A 53 18.91 -22.25 13.13
CA PRO A 53 19.69 -21.90 11.94
C PRO A 53 20.73 -22.97 11.56
N SER A 54 20.80 -24.10 12.27
CA SER A 54 21.83 -25.12 12.08
C SER A 54 21.55 -26.22 11.05
N ASP A 55 20.44 -26.16 10.29
CA ASP A 55 20.17 -27.11 9.19
C ASP A 55 20.38 -26.50 7.79
N ALA A 56 21.47 -25.76 7.65
CA ALA A 56 22.01 -25.36 6.36
C ALA A 56 22.58 -26.60 5.65
N ARG A 57 21.69 -27.44 5.09
CA ARG A 57 22.06 -28.47 4.12
C ARG A 57 22.80 -27.79 2.96
N PRO A 58 24.02 -28.23 2.59
CA PRO A 58 24.73 -27.69 1.44
C PRO A 58 23.84 -27.79 0.19
N PRO A 59 23.78 -26.76 -0.67
CA PRO A 59 23.00 -26.82 -1.89
C PRO A 59 23.51 -27.99 -2.74
N ALA A 60 22.65 -28.99 -2.92
CA ALA A 60 22.87 -30.04 -3.90
C ALA A 60 23.01 -29.35 -5.27
N ARG A 61 24.11 -29.67 -5.93
CA ARG A 61 24.47 -29.28 -7.30
C ARG A 61 23.22 -29.39 -8.19
N ALA A 62 22.81 -28.28 -8.79
CA ALA A 62 21.70 -28.24 -9.73
C ALA A 62 21.97 -29.24 -10.88
N GLU A 63 21.15 -30.29 -10.96
CA GLU A 63 20.97 -31.04 -12.20
C GLU A 63 20.29 -30.12 -13.21
N GLU A 64 20.94 -29.99 -14.35
CA GLU A 64 20.52 -29.18 -15.49
C GLU A 64 19.19 -29.73 -16.03
N PRO A 65 18.11 -28.93 -16.07
CA PRO A 65 16.82 -29.41 -16.58
C PRO A 65 16.93 -29.69 -18.09
N PRO A 66 16.29 -30.78 -18.59
CA PRO A 66 16.29 -31.10 -20.01
C PRO A 66 15.60 -29.99 -20.81
N VAL A 67 16.29 -29.55 -21.87
CA VAL A 67 15.80 -28.58 -22.86
C VAL A 67 14.54 -29.15 -23.53
N VAL A 68 13.37 -28.59 -23.18
CA VAL A 68 12.11 -28.85 -23.87
C VAL A 68 12.07 -27.98 -25.14
N PRO A 69 11.88 -28.54 -26.34
CA PRO A 69 11.79 -27.75 -27.57
C PRO A 69 10.50 -26.92 -27.60
N ALA A 70 10.64 -25.69 -28.08
CA ALA A 70 9.56 -24.71 -28.18
C ALA A 70 8.41 -25.19 -29.09
N PRO A 71 7.13 -25.02 -28.68
CA PRO A 71 5.99 -25.28 -29.55
C PRO A 71 5.86 -24.20 -30.65
N ALA A 72 5.48 -24.65 -31.85
CA ALA A 72 5.27 -23.83 -33.04
C ALA A 72 4.11 -22.83 -32.89
N PRO A 73 4.13 -21.69 -33.62
CA PRO A 73 3.07 -20.70 -33.57
C PRO A 73 1.78 -21.21 -34.22
N VAL A 74 0.67 -21.10 -33.49
CA VAL A 74 -0.69 -21.32 -34.01
C VAL A 74 -1.20 -20.07 -34.74
N PRO A 75 -1.96 -20.21 -35.84
CA PRO A 75 -2.50 -19.08 -36.60
C PRO A 75 -3.69 -18.43 -35.86
N SER A 76 -3.63 -17.11 -35.72
CA SER A 76 -4.72 -16.28 -35.19
C SER A 76 -5.90 -16.23 -36.16
N LEU A 77 -7.05 -16.72 -35.72
CA LEU A 77 -8.34 -16.55 -36.39
C LEU A 77 -8.88 -15.14 -36.11
N SER A 78 -8.83 -14.28 -37.13
CA SER A 78 -9.64 -13.06 -37.19
C SER A 78 -11.12 -13.42 -37.27
N THR A 79 -11.87 -13.11 -36.21
CA THR A 79 -13.33 -13.07 -36.25
C THR A 79 -13.74 -11.60 -36.24
N GLY A 80 -14.44 -11.19 -37.29
CA GLY A 80 -14.95 -9.84 -37.43
C GLY A 80 -16.33 -9.63 -36.80
N ALA A 81 -16.85 -8.44 -37.13
CA ALA A 81 -18.21 -7.94 -37.02
C ALA A 81 -18.59 -7.13 -35.77
N ALA A 82 -19.43 -6.13 -36.09
CA ALA A 82 -20.20 -5.21 -35.27
C ALA A 82 -19.48 -3.92 -34.84
N ASP A 83 -20.06 -2.73 -34.97
CA ASP A 83 -21.24 -2.23 -35.69
C ASP A 83 -21.18 -0.69 -35.60
N ASP A 84 -21.94 -0.05 -36.48
CA ASP A 84 -22.28 1.37 -36.59
C ASP A 84 -22.19 2.25 -35.32
N HIS A 85 -21.61 3.45 -35.46
CA HIS A 85 -22.24 4.71 -35.04
C HIS A 85 -21.50 5.95 -35.61
N PRO A 86 -22.11 6.73 -36.53
CA PRO A 86 -21.61 8.04 -36.88
C PRO A 86 -22.18 9.16 -35.98
N ALA A 87 -21.25 9.98 -35.47
CA ALA A 87 -21.25 11.41 -35.15
C ALA A 87 -22.51 12.09 -34.52
N PRO A 88 -22.34 12.84 -33.41
CA PRO A 88 -23.31 13.85 -32.98
C PRO A 88 -23.10 15.16 -33.77
N ALA A 89 -24.17 15.67 -34.37
CA ALA A 89 -24.23 16.98 -35.01
C ALA A 89 -24.93 18.00 -34.11
N ASP A 90 -24.36 19.20 -34.14
CA ASP A 90 -24.97 20.52 -33.96
C ASP A 90 -25.36 21.01 -32.56
N ALA A 91 -24.44 21.82 -32.05
CA ALA A 91 -24.65 22.84 -31.04
C ALA A 91 -25.66 23.91 -31.51
N ALA A 92 -26.74 24.08 -30.76
CA ALA A 92 -27.59 25.26 -30.84
C ALA A 92 -27.29 26.16 -29.64
N VAL A 93 -26.58 27.25 -29.94
CA VAL A 93 -26.46 28.45 -29.10
C VAL A 93 -27.78 29.20 -29.21
N ASP A 94 -28.46 29.49 -28.09
CA ASP A 94 -29.17 30.78 -28.01
C ASP A 94 -29.50 31.26 -26.60
N ALA A 95 -29.53 32.59 -26.51
CA ALA A 95 -29.38 33.46 -25.35
C ALA A 95 -30.51 33.46 -24.32
N ARG A 96 -30.20 33.92 -23.10
CA ARG A 96 -30.81 35.15 -22.51
C ARG A 96 -30.19 35.52 -21.15
N ARG A 97 -29.48 36.66 -21.14
CA ARG A 97 -29.23 37.48 -19.94
C ARG A 97 -30.54 38.03 -19.39
N PRO A 98 -30.61 38.28 -18.07
CA PRO A 98 -30.92 39.65 -17.67
C PRO A 98 -29.90 40.23 -16.68
N ARG A 99 -29.66 41.53 -16.90
CA ARG A 99 -28.89 42.46 -16.08
C ARG A 99 -29.63 42.76 -14.77
N THR A 100 -28.89 42.80 -13.65
CA THR A 100 -29.25 43.65 -12.51
C THR A 100 -28.00 44.32 -11.94
N LEU A 101 -28.12 45.65 -11.84
CA LEU A 101 -27.16 46.63 -11.30
C LEU A 101 -26.88 46.36 -9.81
N LEU A 102 -25.62 46.34 -9.37
CA LEU A 102 -24.81 47.49 -8.90
C LEU A 102 -25.38 48.16 -7.65
N LEU A 103 -24.77 47.88 -6.50
CA LEU A 103 -24.72 48.81 -5.37
C LEU A 103 -23.30 48.85 -4.77
N VAL A 104 -22.87 50.09 -4.62
CA VAL A 104 -21.58 50.59 -4.16
C VAL A 104 -21.48 50.45 -2.64
N GLY A 105 -20.32 50.01 -2.16
CA GLY A 105 -19.96 50.00 -0.75
C GLY A 105 -18.45 50.11 -0.58
N VAL A 106 -17.91 51.30 -0.84
CA VAL A 106 -16.54 51.68 -0.51
C VAL A 106 -16.47 51.99 0.98
N ALA A 107 -15.63 51.26 1.73
CA ALA A 107 -14.55 51.83 2.55
C ALA A 107 -14.09 50.87 3.67
N VAL A 108 -12.79 50.98 4.01
CA VAL A 108 -12.11 50.52 5.23
C VAL A 108 -11.81 49.00 5.21
N VAL A 109 -10.59 48.46 5.25
CA VAL A 109 -9.31 48.85 5.88
C VAL A 109 -8.15 48.19 5.12
N ALA A 110 -7.04 48.91 5.03
CA ALA A 110 -5.72 48.45 4.62
C ALA A 110 -5.15 47.32 5.52
N LEU A 111 -5.62 46.08 5.35
CA LEU A 111 -5.03 44.90 6.00
C LEU A 111 -5.12 43.63 5.14
N ALA A 112 -4.94 43.74 3.82
CA ALA A 112 -4.96 42.60 2.91
C ALA A 112 -3.72 42.49 2.01
N LEU A 113 -2.64 43.24 2.32
CA LEU A 113 -1.37 43.16 1.58
C LEU A 113 -0.26 42.38 2.30
N ALA A 114 -0.53 41.78 3.47
CA ALA A 114 0.47 41.03 4.23
C ALA A 114 0.39 39.49 4.10
N PHE A 115 -0.61 38.96 3.38
CA PHE A 115 -0.73 37.51 3.12
C PHE A 115 -0.33 37.10 1.69
N ALA A 116 0.06 38.05 0.84
CA ALA A 116 0.50 37.77 -0.53
C ALA A 116 2.00 37.41 -0.65
N THR A 117 2.73 37.36 0.46
CA THR A 117 4.04 36.72 0.58
C THR A 117 3.93 35.46 1.45
N GLY A 118 2.86 34.70 1.26
CA GLY A 118 2.93 33.27 1.57
C GLY A 118 4.03 32.71 0.68
N LEU A 119 5.17 32.36 1.29
CA LEU A 119 6.12 31.46 0.66
C LEU A 119 5.28 30.34 0.07
N ARG A 120 5.18 30.30 -1.26
CA ARG A 120 4.80 29.05 -1.89
C ARG A 120 5.92 28.12 -1.48
N PRO A 121 5.69 27.06 -0.66
CA PRO A 121 6.64 25.98 -0.68
C PRO A 121 6.80 25.67 -2.18
N ASN A 122 8.03 25.69 -2.66
CA ASN A 122 8.33 25.01 -3.90
C ASN A 122 7.97 23.56 -3.59
N LEU A 123 6.70 23.21 -3.81
CA LEU A 123 6.31 21.91 -4.27
C LEU A 123 7.07 21.80 -5.57
N THR A 124 8.32 21.35 -5.46
CA THR A 124 8.94 20.63 -6.55
C THR A 124 7.89 19.57 -6.88
N GLU A 125 7.14 19.80 -7.95
CA GLU A 125 6.48 18.74 -8.67
C GLU A 125 7.61 17.83 -9.14
N ASP A 126 8.15 17.03 -8.22
CA ASP A 126 8.70 15.75 -8.56
C ASP A 126 7.51 15.00 -9.13
N GLY A 127 7.36 15.11 -10.45
CA GLY A 127 6.38 14.37 -11.22
C GLY A 127 6.42 12.89 -10.82
N PRO A 128 5.36 12.12 -11.11
CA PRO A 128 5.16 10.77 -10.58
C PRO A 128 6.50 10.03 -10.51
N SER A 129 7.02 9.89 -9.28
CA SER A 129 8.35 9.35 -9.07
C SER A 129 8.38 8.01 -9.78
N ALA A 130 9.11 7.97 -10.90
CA ALA A 130 9.27 6.78 -11.68
C ALA A 130 9.74 5.71 -10.70
N ALA A 131 8.99 4.61 -10.58
CA ALA A 131 9.22 3.54 -9.61
C ALA A 131 10.72 3.40 -9.34
N ASP A 132 11.12 3.64 -8.09
CA ASP A 132 12.54 3.69 -7.72
C ASP A 132 13.25 2.46 -8.31
N PRO A 133 14.43 2.65 -8.94
CA PRO A 133 15.15 1.56 -9.58
C PRO A 133 15.35 0.44 -8.56
N MET A 134 15.06 -0.80 -8.97
CA MET A 134 15.25 -1.95 -8.08
C MET A 134 16.68 -1.95 -7.50
N PRO A 135 16.84 -2.28 -6.21
CA PRO A 135 18.15 -2.30 -5.58
C PRO A 135 19.10 -3.25 -6.33
N THR A 136 20.36 -2.83 -6.48
CA THR A 136 21.37 -3.64 -7.14
C THR A 136 21.69 -4.90 -6.33
N ALA A 137 22.21 -5.94 -6.98
CA ALA A 137 22.63 -7.16 -6.28
C ALA A 137 23.67 -6.89 -5.17
N ALA A 138 24.52 -5.87 -5.34
CA ALA A 138 25.49 -5.47 -4.33
C ALA A 138 24.81 -4.84 -3.11
N ALA A 139 23.81 -3.97 -3.32
CA ALA A 139 23.00 -3.39 -2.25
C ALA A 139 22.22 -4.47 -1.48
N LEU A 140 21.66 -5.45 -2.19
CA LEU A 140 20.98 -6.58 -1.58
C LEU A 140 21.93 -7.47 -0.75
N ALA A 141 23.21 -7.53 -1.10
CA ALA A 141 24.19 -8.32 -0.34
C ALA A 141 24.57 -7.69 1.02
N SER A 142 24.44 -6.38 1.17
CA SER A 142 24.61 -5.69 2.46
C SER A 142 23.30 -5.53 3.23
N ALA A 143 22.18 -5.92 2.63
CA ALA A 143 20.85 -5.69 3.15
C ALA A 143 20.57 -6.54 4.40
N ARG A 144 20.16 -5.90 5.49
CA ARG A 144 19.77 -6.56 6.74
C ARG A 144 18.32 -6.27 7.07
N VAL A 145 17.51 -7.32 7.19
CA VAL A 145 16.12 -7.18 7.64
C VAL A 145 16.10 -6.64 9.07
N LEU A 146 15.41 -5.52 9.26
CA LEU A 146 15.21 -4.87 10.55
C LEU A 146 13.87 -5.25 11.16
N ASP A 147 12.82 -5.25 10.34
CA ASP A 147 11.46 -5.47 10.79
C ASP A 147 10.61 -6.17 9.71
N ARG A 148 9.53 -6.81 10.16
CA ARG A 148 8.52 -7.47 9.35
C ARG A 148 7.16 -7.05 9.88
N ILE A 149 6.51 -6.16 9.16
CA ILE A 149 5.25 -5.56 9.55
C ILE A 149 4.15 -6.35 8.85
N PRO A 150 3.38 -7.18 9.57
CA PRO A 150 2.28 -7.91 8.96
C PRO A 150 1.20 -6.91 8.59
N VAL A 151 0.75 -6.94 7.34
CA VAL A 151 -0.46 -6.24 6.91
C VAL A 151 -1.63 -7.14 7.29
N THR A 152 -1.91 -7.23 8.59
CA THR A 152 -3.04 -8.00 9.10
C THR A 152 -4.34 -7.29 8.81
N GLY A 153 -5.30 -8.01 8.22
CA GLY A 153 -6.59 -7.46 7.79
C GLY A 153 -6.67 -7.51 6.27
N SER A 154 -7.65 -8.24 5.76
CA SER A 154 -7.85 -8.45 4.33
C SER A 154 -7.83 -7.13 3.56
N LEU A 155 -6.74 -6.87 2.85
CA LEU A 155 -6.66 -5.85 1.82
C LEU A 155 -7.63 -6.22 0.71
N GLY A 156 -8.88 -5.79 0.84
CA GLY A 156 -9.90 -5.94 -0.20
C GLY A 156 -11.16 -6.73 0.19
N ASN A 157 -11.26 -7.33 1.38
CA ASN A 157 -12.46 -8.06 1.77
C ASN A 157 -12.93 -7.68 3.18
N SER A 158 -13.47 -6.46 3.26
CA SER A 158 -14.45 -5.98 4.25
C SER A 158 -14.03 -5.93 5.75
N LEU A 159 -14.15 -4.72 6.32
CA LEU A 159 -14.36 -4.39 7.75
C LEU A 159 -13.10 -4.51 8.63
N LEU A 160 -12.47 -3.47 9.17
CA LEU A 160 -12.87 -2.10 9.45
C LEU A 160 -11.81 -1.14 8.90
N VAL A 161 -12.21 -0.27 7.97
CA VAL A 161 -11.52 1.00 7.82
C VAL A 161 -11.87 1.75 9.10
N GLU A 162 -10.95 1.85 10.06
CA GLU A 162 -11.06 2.95 11.01
C GLU A 162 -11.12 4.20 10.14
N VAL A 163 -12.25 4.88 10.19
CA VAL A 163 -12.43 6.14 9.45
C VAL A 163 -11.45 7.10 10.06
N VAL A 164 -10.27 7.17 9.49
CA VAL A 164 -9.27 8.15 9.89
C VAL A 164 -9.82 9.49 9.40
N ASP A 165 -10.11 10.40 10.33
CA ASP A 165 -10.73 11.70 10.02
C ASP A 165 -9.83 12.59 9.14
N GLU A 166 -8.53 12.29 9.08
CA GLU A 166 -7.55 13.07 8.33
C GLU A 166 -6.59 12.13 7.60
N TRP A 167 -6.71 12.05 6.27
CA TRP A 167 -5.78 11.28 5.43
C TRP A 167 -4.64 12.19 4.97
N PRO A 168 -3.40 11.69 4.86
CA PRO A 168 -2.36 12.47 4.23
C PRO A 168 -2.75 12.73 2.78
N THR A 169 -2.57 13.98 2.34
CA THR A 169 -2.78 14.35 0.94
C THR A 169 -1.80 13.60 0.05
N LEU A 170 -2.33 12.65 -0.72
CA LEU A 170 -1.56 11.91 -1.70
C LEU A 170 -1.44 12.72 -3.00
N PRO A 171 -0.25 12.82 -3.59
CA PRO A 171 -0.06 13.39 -4.92
C PRO A 171 -0.39 12.36 -6.03
N ILE A 172 -1.41 11.52 -5.81
CA ILE A 172 -1.94 10.60 -6.83
C ILE A 172 -3.23 11.16 -7.40
N THR A 173 -3.37 11.12 -8.71
CA THR A 173 -4.63 11.41 -9.38
C THR A 173 -5.49 10.14 -9.31
N GLY A 174 -6.55 10.14 -8.51
CA GLY A 174 -7.44 9.00 -8.37
C GLY A 174 -8.33 9.10 -7.14
N GLU A 175 -9.37 8.26 -7.09
CA GLU A 175 -10.18 8.08 -5.88
C GLU A 175 -9.50 7.04 -5.00
N ILE A 176 -9.26 7.37 -3.73
CA ILE A 176 -8.70 6.44 -2.75
C ILE A 176 -9.81 5.46 -2.36
N ASP A 177 -9.58 4.16 -2.57
CA ASP A 177 -10.55 3.11 -2.27
C ASP A 177 -10.41 2.60 -0.82
N TRP A 178 -9.18 2.54 -0.30
CA TRP A 178 -8.86 2.19 1.07
C TRP A 178 -7.50 2.77 1.49
N ALA A 179 -7.36 2.95 2.80
CA ALA A 179 -6.16 3.42 3.48
C ALA A 179 -5.97 2.60 4.76
N SER A 180 -4.73 2.30 5.12
CA SER A 180 -4.38 1.65 6.38
C SER A 180 -3.07 2.19 6.92
N SER A 181 -3.09 2.69 8.16
CA SER A 181 -1.85 3.00 8.89
C SER A 181 -1.24 1.70 9.42
N LEU A 182 0.07 1.58 9.25
CA LEU A 182 0.90 0.53 9.83
C LEU A 182 1.70 1.04 11.05
N GLY A 183 1.46 2.28 11.49
CA GLY A 183 2.05 2.93 12.65
C GLY A 183 3.39 3.64 12.41
N ASP A 184 4.01 4.05 13.51
CA ASP A 184 5.29 4.78 13.51
C ASP A 184 6.49 3.84 13.35
N HIS A 185 7.23 4.02 12.25
CA HIS A 185 8.44 3.29 11.91
C HIS A 185 9.58 4.26 11.66
N PHE A 186 10.65 4.15 12.45
CA PHE A 186 11.84 5.03 12.33
C PHE A 186 11.52 6.55 12.40
N GLY A 187 10.44 6.93 13.08
CA GLY A 187 9.99 8.31 13.25
C GLY A 187 9.12 8.82 12.09
N TRP A 188 8.66 7.93 11.22
CA TRP A 188 7.74 8.19 10.11
C TRP A 188 6.50 7.33 10.28
N GLU A 189 5.32 7.89 10.05
CA GLU A 189 4.09 7.11 9.99
C GLU A 189 4.04 6.37 8.65
N LEU A 190 4.02 5.04 8.69
CA LEU A 190 3.94 4.20 7.51
C LEU A 190 2.49 3.90 7.17
N TRP A 191 2.15 4.02 5.90
CA TRP A 191 0.81 3.80 5.39
C TRP A 191 0.81 2.93 4.14
N LEU A 192 -0.31 2.23 3.96
CA LEU A 192 -0.68 1.54 2.72
C LEU A 192 -2.00 2.09 2.19
N TYR A 193 -2.07 2.26 0.87
CA TYR A 193 -3.29 2.71 0.20
C TYR A 193 -3.55 1.88 -1.05
N GLY A 194 -4.83 1.78 -1.40
CA GLY A 194 -5.24 1.55 -2.77
C GLY A 194 -5.83 2.83 -3.35
N ALA A 195 -5.81 2.92 -4.68
CA ALA A 195 -6.58 3.94 -5.38
C ALA A 195 -6.96 3.46 -6.79
N ASP A 196 -8.10 3.97 -7.27
CA ASP A 196 -8.49 3.89 -8.67
C ASP A 196 -7.91 5.09 -9.43
N ALA A 197 -6.74 4.88 -10.03
CA ALA A 197 -6.07 5.89 -10.86
C ALA A 197 -6.46 5.76 -12.34
N PRO A 198 -6.34 6.82 -13.16
CA PRO A 198 -6.60 6.76 -14.59
C PRO A 198 -5.79 5.65 -15.28
N GLY A 199 -6.50 4.60 -15.71
CA GLY A 199 -5.93 3.48 -16.48
C GLY A 199 -5.58 2.23 -15.69
N ALA A 200 -5.48 2.27 -14.36
CA ALA A 200 -5.27 1.08 -13.53
C ALA A 200 -5.56 1.33 -12.05
N ARG A 201 -6.01 0.30 -11.34
CA ARG A 201 -5.96 0.27 -9.88
C ARG A 201 -4.51 0.17 -9.42
N VAL A 202 -4.14 0.99 -8.46
CA VAL A 202 -2.79 1.08 -7.91
C VAL A 202 -2.79 0.80 -6.42
N HIS A 203 -1.66 0.27 -5.96
CA HIS A 203 -1.31 0.14 -4.55
C HIS A 203 -0.13 1.05 -4.25
N CYS A 204 -0.16 1.74 -3.12
CA CYS A 204 0.85 2.69 -2.71
C CYS A 204 1.39 2.38 -1.31
N LEU A 205 2.70 2.53 -1.16
CA LEU A 205 3.43 2.64 0.10
C LEU A 205 3.72 4.11 0.35
N LEU A 206 3.51 4.58 1.57
CA LEU A 206 3.76 5.97 1.92
C LEU A 206 4.36 6.10 3.31
N LEU A 207 5.31 7.01 3.44
CA LEU A 207 5.88 7.48 4.70
C LEU A 207 5.50 8.96 4.88
N GLU A 208 4.90 9.30 6.01
CA GLU A 208 4.56 10.68 6.39
C GLU A 208 5.28 11.11 7.67
N ARG A 209 5.79 12.34 7.67
CA ARG A 209 6.32 12.97 8.87
C ARG A 209 6.23 14.48 8.81
N HIS A 210 5.39 15.05 9.65
CA HIS A 210 5.23 16.50 9.80
C HIS A 210 4.91 17.18 8.45
N GLY A 211 4.04 16.56 7.65
CA GLY A 211 3.66 17.06 6.33
C GLY A 211 4.69 16.79 5.21
N ASN A 212 5.84 16.19 5.52
CA ASN A 212 6.72 15.62 4.50
C ASN A 212 6.20 14.24 4.12
N VAL A 213 6.15 13.95 2.83
CA VAL A 213 5.62 12.70 2.31
C VAL A 213 6.63 12.09 1.35
N ARG A 214 6.89 10.79 1.50
CA ARG A 214 7.56 9.95 0.52
C ARG A 214 6.61 8.83 0.15
N TYR A 215 6.50 8.50 -1.12
CA TYR A 215 5.56 7.46 -1.56
C TYR A 215 6.07 6.75 -2.80
N SER A 216 5.61 5.52 -2.95
CA SER A 216 5.86 4.68 -4.13
C SER A 216 4.54 3.99 -4.46
N CYS A 217 4.13 4.05 -5.72
CA CYS A 217 2.88 3.46 -6.20
C CYS A 217 3.15 2.55 -7.39
N ALA A 218 2.46 1.43 -7.44
CA ALA A 218 2.52 0.51 -8.57
C ALA A 218 1.12 -0.05 -8.87
N PRO A 219 0.82 -0.43 -10.12
CA PRO A 219 -0.38 -1.20 -10.43
C PRO A 219 -0.49 -2.43 -9.54
N VAL A 220 -1.70 -2.83 -9.14
CA VAL A 220 -1.92 -3.97 -8.22
C VAL A 220 -1.17 -5.24 -8.66
N ALA A 221 -1.16 -5.53 -9.96
CA ALA A 221 -0.46 -6.69 -10.53
C ALA A 221 1.07 -6.64 -10.37
N ASN A 222 1.65 -5.44 -10.27
CA ASN A 222 3.08 -5.23 -10.03
C ASN A 222 3.39 -5.27 -8.53
N ALA A 223 2.58 -4.59 -7.71
CA ALA A 223 2.72 -4.61 -6.25
C ALA A 223 2.67 -6.05 -5.70
N ALA A 224 1.77 -6.89 -6.22
CA ALA A 224 1.69 -8.32 -5.86
C ALA A 224 2.94 -9.14 -6.22
N ARG A 225 3.85 -8.60 -7.03
CA ARG A 225 5.15 -9.24 -7.37
C ARG A 225 6.31 -8.67 -6.55
N GLY A 226 6.05 -7.87 -5.51
CA GLY A 226 7.06 -7.27 -4.66
C GLY A 226 7.80 -6.09 -5.30
N SER A 227 7.20 -5.46 -6.32
CA SER A 227 7.77 -4.31 -7.01
C SER A 227 7.49 -2.98 -6.31
N LEU A 228 6.85 -3.02 -5.14
CA LEU A 228 6.52 -1.83 -4.38
C LEU A 228 7.53 -1.71 -3.25
N HIS A 229 8.51 -0.86 -3.50
CA HIS A 229 9.58 -0.53 -2.58
C HIS A 229 9.66 0.99 -2.45
N LEU A 230 10.03 1.45 -1.26
CA LEU A 230 10.14 2.86 -0.92
C LEU A 230 11.41 3.05 -0.11
N GLU A 231 12.34 3.86 -0.62
CA GLU A 231 13.60 4.12 0.05
C GLU A 231 13.52 5.37 0.95
N LEU A 232 14.11 5.28 2.14
CA LEU A 232 14.24 6.34 3.12
C LEU A 232 15.72 6.53 3.50
N PRO A 233 16.36 7.65 3.12
CA PRO A 233 17.73 7.94 3.51
C PRO A 233 17.90 8.02 5.04
N ILE A 234 19.04 7.57 5.58
CA ILE A 234 19.27 7.51 7.02
C ILE A 234 19.31 8.90 7.67
N GLU A 235 19.71 9.93 6.92
CA GLU A 235 19.68 11.33 7.33
C GLU A 235 18.25 11.83 7.56
N GLU A 236 17.26 11.22 6.91
CA GLU A 236 15.86 11.52 7.13
C GLU A 236 15.27 10.72 8.28
N VAL A 237 15.94 9.69 8.80
CA VAL A 237 15.49 8.98 10.02
C VAL A 237 15.70 9.87 11.25
N ALA A 238 14.74 9.83 12.18
CA ALA A 238 14.83 10.57 13.45
C ALA A 238 16.16 10.25 14.16
N VAL A 239 16.85 11.28 14.66
CA VAL A 239 18.24 11.15 15.19
C VAL A 239 18.37 10.01 16.21
N ALA A 240 17.38 9.86 17.10
CA ALA A 240 17.36 8.82 18.13
C ALA A 240 17.20 7.38 17.59
N ARG A 241 16.80 7.21 16.32
CA ARG A 241 16.56 5.92 15.66
C ARG A 241 17.53 5.63 14.52
N ARG A 242 18.50 6.50 14.26
CA ARG A 242 19.50 6.28 13.20
C ARG A 242 20.38 5.09 13.55
N LEU A 243 20.61 4.23 12.55
CA LEU A 243 21.46 3.05 12.66
C LEU A 243 22.87 3.38 12.15
N LEU A 244 23.89 2.97 12.90
CA LEU A 244 25.29 3.18 12.50
C LEU A 244 25.66 2.26 11.33
N GLY A 245 26.34 2.82 10.32
CA GLY A 245 26.79 2.08 9.15
C GLY A 245 25.66 1.64 8.22
N VAL A 246 24.53 2.34 8.27
CA VAL A 246 23.39 2.19 7.35
C VAL A 246 23.23 3.51 6.62
N ASP A 247 23.05 3.47 5.31
CA ASP A 247 22.90 4.66 4.48
C ASP A 247 21.43 4.92 4.14
N ARG A 248 20.64 3.86 3.96
CA ARG A 248 19.19 3.97 3.74
C ARG A 248 18.41 2.78 4.28
N LEU A 249 17.13 3.01 4.50
CA LEU A 249 16.13 1.98 4.78
C LEU A 249 15.29 1.75 3.51
N ASP A 250 14.98 0.49 3.23
CA ASP A 250 14.07 0.09 2.16
C ASP A 250 12.82 -0.55 2.78
N PHE A 251 11.65 -0.06 2.37
CA PHE A 251 10.35 -0.58 2.77
C PHE A 251 9.75 -1.33 1.58
N GLN A 252 9.73 -2.65 1.64
CA GLN A 252 9.24 -3.49 0.56
C GLN A 252 7.92 -4.16 0.93
N TRP A 253 6.83 -3.86 0.23
CA TRP A 253 5.58 -4.59 0.37
C TRP A 253 5.56 -5.83 -0.53
N ARG A 254 5.40 -7.00 0.08
CA ARG A 254 5.46 -8.31 -0.57
C ARG A 254 4.08 -8.94 -0.78
N ALA A 255 4.07 -9.92 -1.69
CA ALA A 255 2.90 -10.71 -2.08
C ALA A 255 2.22 -11.46 -0.92
N ASP A 256 2.97 -11.78 0.13
CA ASP A 256 2.50 -12.47 1.33
C ASP A 256 1.82 -11.52 2.34
N GLY A 257 1.62 -10.25 1.98
CA GLY A 257 0.96 -9.28 2.84
C GLY A 257 1.87 -8.81 3.98
N VAL A 258 3.18 -8.80 3.78
CA VAL A 258 4.16 -8.29 4.75
C VAL A 258 4.91 -7.12 4.14
N VAL A 259 5.09 -6.05 4.92
CA VAL A 259 6.09 -5.02 4.61
C VAL A 259 7.39 -5.40 5.32
N ILE A 260 8.45 -5.62 4.53
CA ILE A 260 9.78 -5.89 5.05
C ILE A 260 10.56 -4.58 5.08
N VAL A 261 11.10 -4.24 6.24
CA VAL A 261 12.01 -3.09 6.38
C VAL A 261 13.44 -3.59 6.41
N THR A 262 14.26 -3.07 5.51
CA THR A 262 15.65 -3.54 5.33
C THR A 262 16.62 -2.38 5.43
N ALA A 263 17.66 -2.51 6.25
CA ALA A 263 18.79 -1.59 6.27
C ALA A 263 19.76 -1.91 5.14
N ILE A 264 20.16 -0.90 4.37
CA ILE A 264 21.12 -1.02 3.27
C ILE A 264 22.34 -0.13 3.59
N ALA A 265 23.53 -0.70 3.44
CA ALA A 265 24.80 0.01 3.52
C ALA A 265 25.42 0.06 2.11
N ASP A 266 25.69 1.25 1.62
CA ASP A 266 26.50 1.51 0.43
C ASP A 266 27.96 1.42 0.86
N ARG A 267 28.67 0.42 0.32
CA ARG A 267 30.11 0.22 0.57
C ARG A 267 30.98 0.97 -0.44
#